data_AF-A0AAU2Z0F1-F1
#
_entry.id   AF-A0AAU2Z0F1-F1
#
_cell.length_a   1.000
_cell.length_b   1.000
_cell.length_c   1.000
_cell.angle_alpha   90.00
_cell.angle_beta   90.00
_cell.angle_gamma   90.00
#
_symmetry.space_group_name_H-M   'P 1'
#
loop_
_entity.id
_entity.type
_entity.pdbx_description
1 polymer ?
#
loop_
_entity_poly.entity_id
_entity_poly.type
_entity_poly.pdbx_seq_one_letter_code
_entity_poly.pdbx_strand_id
1 'polypeptide(L)'
;MTPGLQQLVQALGDGRGDMKLADVAKATHYSISALSDATSGKRIPTIPLIEKYAAACGMDPAPLLALRQQAVQEKNTTPAQVQQDESPASSAPVARHGTAEVVRQTIGGMSLPKMLSGRREEDTPSAEASPGLVDVHMATLIQQAMASAGRTSVPVHVDPITGALSLCTVPKDLMELLRALWTQSEVSLREMEQRVRRFDLIISRSSLHKILNEDHLPPVDVLAAIVGACSNTQDHIDVWLYHRARLEIAEVRHRQSTTATKSVDSPGNAVALTRISYGTGRSLQILMAACSLMAALVPLLMRL
;
A
#
# COMPACT_ATOMS: atom_id res chain seq x y z
N MET A 1 11.41 7.36 27.86
CA MET A 1 12.17 6.39 27.04
C MET A 1 11.52 5.03 27.26
N THR A 2 11.18 4.27 26.21
CA THR A 2 10.50 2.98 26.40
C THR A 2 11.51 1.94 26.92
N PRO A 3 11.08 0.93 27.72
CA PRO A 3 11.99 -0.03 28.32
C PRO A 3 12.76 -0.84 27.26
N GLY A 4 12.14 -1.22 26.14
CA GLY A 4 12.82 -1.91 25.05
C GLY A 4 13.91 -1.06 24.39
N LEU A 5 13.71 0.26 24.27
CA LEU A 5 14.75 1.16 23.75
C LEU A 5 15.92 1.31 24.72
N GLN A 6 15.65 1.31 26.03
CA GLN A 6 16.68 1.35 27.06
C GLN A 6 17.54 0.09 27.04
N GLN A 7 16.93 -1.08 26.91
CA GLN A 7 17.64 -2.36 26.78
C GLN A 7 18.51 -2.40 25.52
N LEU A 8 17.98 -1.91 24.39
CA LEU A 8 18.74 -1.83 23.14
C LEU A 8 19.97 -0.93 23.28
N VAL A 9 19.82 0.25 23.89
CA VAL A 9 20.92 1.19 24.12
C VAL A 9 21.98 0.60 25.04
N GLN A 10 21.55 -0.07 26.12
CA GLN A 10 22.45 -0.75 27.05
C GLN A 10 23.24 -1.85 26.34
N ALA A 11 22.57 -2.70 25.55
CA ALA A 11 23.22 -3.78 24.80
C ALA A 11 24.23 -3.26 23.76
N LEU A 12 23.92 -2.15 23.07
CA LEU A 12 24.87 -1.49 22.16
C LEU A 12 26.09 -0.93 22.92
N GLY A 13 25.88 -0.38 24.12
CA GLY A 13 26.94 0.14 24.99
C GLY A 13 27.87 -0.96 25.49
N ASP A 14 27.31 -2.01 26.08
CA ASP A 14 28.05 -3.15 26.63
C ASP A 14 28.82 -3.89 25.52
N GLY A 15 28.18 -4.06 24.37
CA GLY A 15 28.72 -4.69 23.20
C GLY A 15 29.90 -3.97 22.54
N ARG A 16 30.00 -2.65 22.72
CA ARG A 16 31.12 -1.85 22.22
C ARG A 16 32.38 -2.01 23.08
N GLY A 17 32.20 -2.30 24.37
CA GLY A 17 33.29 -2.26 25.36
C GLY A 17 34.01 -0.90 25.35
N ASP A 18 35.34 -0.95 25.34
CA ASP A 18 36.22 0.23 25.38
C ASP A 18 36.41 0.91 24.01
N MET A 19 35.82 0.39 22.94
CA MET A 19 36.00 0.92 21.60
C MET A 19 35.37 2.32 21.49
N LYS A 20 36.09 3.30 20.93
CA LYS A 20 35.55 4.66 20.81
C LYS A 20 34.54 4.72 19.67
N LEU A 21 33.53 5.57 19.82
CA LEU A 21 32.54 5.86 18.78
C LEU A 21 33.17 6.28 17.44
N ALA A 22 34.33 6.94 17.47
CA ALA A 22 35.08 7.32 16.27
C ALA A 22 35.64 6.11 15.51
N ASP A 23 36.07 5.05 16.21
CA ASP A 23 36.59 3.84 15.58
C ASP A 23 35.46 3.05 14.94
N VAL A 24 34.31 2.95 15.62
CA VAL A 24 33.08 2.36 15.06
C VAL A 24 32.60 3.14 13.82
N ALA A 25 32.63 4.47 13.86
CA ALA A 25 32.26 5.31 12.72
C ALA A 25 33.14 5.02 11.49
N LYS A 26 34.45 4.88 11.70
CA LYS A 26 35.42 4.56 10.65
C LYS A 26 35.17 3.17 10.06
N ALA A 27 34.84 2.18 10.88
CA ALA A 27 34.57 0.81 10.44
C ALA A 27 33.22 0.65 9.71
N THR A 28 32.20 1.41 10.11
CA THR A 28 30.83 1.25 9.59
C THR A 28 30.45 2.24 8.48
N HIS A 29 31.27 3.27 8.26
CA HIS A 29 31.00 4.41 7.36
C HIS A 29 29.76 5.24 7.75
N TYR A 30 29.26 5.13 8.98
CA TYR A 30 28.26 6.04 9.51
C TYR A 30 28.91 7.24 10.22
N SER A 31 28.22 8.39 10.24
CA SER A 31 28.71 9.56 10.96
C SER A 31 28.69 9.33 12.48
N ILE A 32 29.62 9.97 13.20
CA ILE A 32 29.67 9.93 14.67
C ILE A 32 28.35 10.44 15.28
N SER A 33 27.71 11.44 14.67
CA SER A 33 26.41 11.95 15.10
C SER A 33 25.30 10.91 15.01
N ALA A 34 25.21 10.17 13.89
CA ALA A 34 24.20 9.12 13.71
C ALA A 34 24.37 7.99 14.73
N LEU A 35 25.62 7.60 15.01
CA LEU A 35 25.93 6.60 16.02
C LEU A 35 25.63 7.09 17.44
N SER A 36 25.92 8.36 17.75
CA SER A 36 25.60 8.99 19.04
C SER A 36 24.09 9.05 19.28
N ASP A 37 23.30 9.41 18.27
CA ASP A 37 21.84 9.42 18.35
C ASP A 37 21.26 8.01 18.56
N ALA A 38 21.87 7.00 17.92
CA ALA A 38 21.52 5.59 18.09
C ALA A 38 21.85 5.08 19.51
N THR A 39 23.03 5.40 20.05
CA THR A 39 23.47 4.95 21.38
C THR A 39 22.96 5.80 22.54
N SER A 40 22.33 6.96 22.28
CA SER A 40 21.77 7.82 23.34
C SER A 40 20.30 7.53 23.64
N GLY A 41 19.64 6.67 22.85
CA GLY A 41 18.21 6.38 22.99
C GLY A 41 17.29 7.50 22.52
N LYS A 42 17.82 8.52 21.84
CA LYS A 42 16.99 9.59 21.23
C LYS A 42 16.14 9.07 20.07
N ARG A 43 16.67 8.11 19.30
CA ARG A 43 16.02 7.55 18.12
C ARG A 43 16.22 6.04 18.06
N ILE A 44 15.19 5.31 17.65
CA ILE A 44 15.30 3.87 17.35
C ILE A 44 16.23 3.70 16.13
N PRO A 45 17.36 2.96 16.26
CA PRO A 45 18.28 2.71 15.16
C PRO A 45 17.63 1.99 13.97
N THR A 46 18.13 2.21 12.76
CA THR A 46 17.72 1.45 11.57
C THR A 46 18.38 0.07 11.55
N ILE A 47 17.74 -0.92 10.88
CA ILE A 47 18.27 -2.29 10.79
C ILE A 47 19.70 -2.32 10.20
N PRO A 48 20.00 -1.64 9.07
CA PRO A 48 21.35 -1.67 8.51
C PRO A 48 22.40 -1.07 9.45
N LEU A 49 22.02 -0.07 10.26
CA LEU A 49 22.93 0.52 11.24
C LEU A 49 23.27 -0.49 12.34
N ILE A 50 22.28 -1.22 12.87
CA ILE A 50 22.51 -2.25 13.89
C ILE A 50 23.40 -3.37 13.35
N GLU A 51 23.14 -3.86 12.14
CA GLU A 51 23.93 -4.93 11.54
C GLU A 51 25.40 -4.52 11.34
N LYS A 52 25.63 -3.31 10.81
CA LYS A 52 26.99 -2.78 10.62
C LYS A 52 27.68 -2.50 11.96
N TYR A 53 26.95 -1.98 12.94
CA TYR A 53 27.46 -1.73 14.28
C TYR A 53 27.88 -3.04 14.96
N ALA A 54 27.02 -4.05 14.93
CA ALA A 54 27.30 -5.38 15.48
C ALA A 54 28.52 -6.00 14.80
N ALA A 55 28.59 -5.94 13.48
CA ALA A 55 29.74 -6.43 12.72
C ALA A 55 31.05 -5.71 13.09
N ALA A 56 31.02 -4.38 13.27
CA ALA A 56 32.20 -3.61 13.67
C ALA A 56 32.68 -3.90 15.10
N CYS A 57 31.74 -4.24 16.00
CA CYS A 57 32.04 -4.61 17.37
C CYS A 57 32.26 -6.12 17.58
N GLY A 58 32.14 -6.95 16.52
CA GLY A 58 32.28 -8.40 16.62
C GLY A 58 31.13 -9.09 17.38
N MET A 59 29.94 -8.49 17.39
CA MET A 59 28.74 -9.02 18.05
C MET A 59 27.81 -9.75 17.08
N ASP A 60 26.98 -10.63 17.62
CA ASP A 60 25.82 -11.18 16.89
C ASP A 60 24.71 -10.11 16.77
N PRO A 61 24.24 -9.78 15.55
CA PRO A 61 23.15 -8.82 15.36
C PRO A 61 21.77 -9.35 15.80
N ALA A 62 21.55 -10.66 15.85
CA ALA A 62 20.24 -11.25 16.14
C ALA A 62 19.58 -10.75 17.44
N PRO A 63 20.25 -10.75 18.62
CA PRO A 63 19.66 -10.23 19.85
C PRO A 63 19.33 -8.72 19.78
N LEU A 64 20.16 -7.93 19.11
CA LEU A 64 19.94 -6.49 18.95
C LEU A 64 18.72 -6.20 18.06
N LEU A 65 18.50 -7.01 17.03
CA LEU A 65 17.32 -6.89 16.17
C LEU A 65 16.02 -7.25 16.91
N ALA A 66 16.05 -8.24 17.80
CA ALA A 66 14.91 -8.58 18.66
C ALA A 66 14.55 -7.42 19.60
N LEU A 67 15.54 -6.83 20.28
CA LEU A 67 15.33 -5.65 21.14
C LEU A 67 14.80 -4.44 20.37
N ARG A 68 15.27 -4.24 19.13
CA ARG A 68 14.72 -3.20 18.24
C ARG A 68 13.24 -3.45 17.93
N GLN A 69 12.86 -4.67 17.60
CA GLN A 69 11.46 -5.01 17.31
C GLN A 69 10.56 -4.71 18.51
N GLN A 70 10.99 -5.08 19.72
CA GLN A 70 10.28 -4.74 20.94
C GLN A 70 10.13 -3.23 21.14
N ALA A 71 11.19 -2.44 20.94
CA ALA A 71 11.13 -0.98 21.03
C ALA A 71 10.16 -0.35 20.01
N VAL A 72 10.08 -0.91 18.79
CA VAL A 72 9.12 -0.48 17.77
C VAL A 72 7.69 -0.83 18.17
N GLN A 73 7.46 -2.04 18.69
CA GLN A 73 6.14 -2.45 19.19
C GLN A 73 5.67 -1.55 20.32
N GLU A 74 6.50 -1.32 21.35
CA GLU A 74 6.18 -0.43 22.47
C GLU A 74 5.83 0.98 22.01
N LYS A 75 6.61 1.53 21.06
CA LYS A 75 6.33 2.85 20.48
C LYS A 75 4.98 2.87 19.74
N ASN A 76 4.66 1.81 19.01
CA ASN A 76 3.40 1.67 18.28
C ASN A 76 2.20 1.37 19.20
N THR A 77 2.42 0.83 20.39
CA THR A 77 1.38 0.56 21.40
C THR A 77 1.10 1.76 22.31
N THR A 78 2.04 2.71 22.42
CA THR A 78 1.89 3.95 23.20
C THR A 78 0.98 5.08 22.60
N PRO A 79 0.22 4.96 21.49
CA PRO A 79 -0.59 6.08 21.00
C PRO A 79 -1.80 6.52 21.85
N ALA A 80 -2.22 5.79 22.89
CA ALA A 80 -3.57 5.95 23.44
C ALA A 80 -3.70 6.67 24.80
N GLN A 81 -2.62 6.94 25.56
CA GLN A 81 -2.77 7.38 26.96
C GLN A 81 -2.13 8.71 27.37
N VAL A 82 -1.43 9.45 26.49
CA VAL A 82 -0.68 10.66 26.92
C VAL A 82 -1.32 11.99 26.47
N GLN A 83 -2.46 11.98 25.76
CA GLN A 83 -3.13 13.24 25.35
C GLN A 83 -4.30 13.69 26.25
N GLN A 84 -4.57 13.05 27.39
CA GLN A 84 -5.73 13.41 28.23
C GLN A 84 -5.42 14.01 29.62
N ASP A 85 -4.15 14.21 30.02
CA ASP A 85 -3.85 14.74 31.38
C ASP A 85 -3.09 16.07 31.43
N GLU A 86 -2.77 16.70 30.30
CA GLU A 86 -2.40 18.12 30.29
C GLU A 86 -3.64 18.98 30.05
N SER A 87 -4.45 19.12 31.10
CA SER A 87 -5.38 20.24 31.25
C SER A 87 -4.59 21.44 31.81
N PRO A 88 -4.22 22.44 31.00
CA PRO A 88 -3.53 23.61 31.52
C PRO A 88 -4.51 24.46 32.33
N ALA A 89 -4.31 24.46 33.65
CA ALA A 89 -4.82 25.53 34.49
C ALA A 89 -4.21 26.85 34.01
N SER A 90 -5.05 27.65 33.34
CA SER A 90 -5.15 29.10 33.48
C SER A 90 -3.83 29.86 33.68
N SER A 91 -3.30 30.42 32.59
CA SER A 91 -2.47 31.63 32.67
C SER A 91 -2.90 32.60 31.57
N ALA A 92 -3.13 33.84 32.00
CA ALA A 92 -3.85 34.91 31.34
C ALA A 92 -3.27 35.39 29.99
N PRO A 93 -4.09 36.04 29.14
CA PRO A 93 -3.66 36.55 27.84
C PRO A 93 -2.97 37.92 27.98
N VAL A 94 -1.75 38.04 27.46
CA VAL A 94 -1.13 39.33 27.15
C VAL A 94 -1.41 39.66 25.68
N ALA A 95 -2.13 40.76 25.48
CA ALA A 95 -2.42 41.35 24.18
C ALA A 95 -1.16 41.82 23.44
N ARG A 96 -1.15 41.72 22.10
CA ARG A 96 -0.87 42.86 21.20
C ARG A 96 -1.04 42.50 19.71
N HIS A 97 -1.88 43.32 19.08
CA HIS A 97 -1.97 43.83 17.70
C HIS A 97 -1.18 43.20 16.54
N GLY A 98 -1.90 42.98 15.43
CA GLY A 98 -1.35 42.92 14.08
C GLY A 98 -2.43 42.62 13.03
N THR A 99 -2.94 43.68 12.40
CA THR A 99 -4.01 43.74 11.40
C THR A 99 -3.59 43.31 9.99
N ALA A 100 -4.46 42.57 9.30
CA ALA A 100 -4.71 42.55 7.83
C ALA A 100 -5.70 41.40 7.57
N GLU A 101 -7.01 41.59 7.47
CA GLU A 101 -7.77 42.24 6.39
C GLU A 101 -7.28 41.84 5.00
N VAL A 102 -8.07 41.02 4.28
CA VAL A 102 -8.38 41.12 2.84
C VAL A 102 -9.21 39.90 2.38
N VAL A 103 -10.44 40.21 2.00
CA VAL A 103 -11.24 39.65 0.88
C VAL A 103 -11.82 38.23 1.00
N ARG A 104 -13.07 38.20 1.46
CA ARG A 104 -14.08 37.20 1.06
C ARG A 104 -14.53 37.51 -0.37
N GLN A 105 -14.44 36.54 -1.27
CA GLN A 105 -15.11 36.60 -2.57
C GLN A 105 -16.13 35.47 -2.68
N THR A 106 -17.38 35.88 -2.60
CA THR A 106 -18.61 35.14 -2.82
C THR A 106 -18.81 34.99 -4.32
N ILE A 107 -18.77 33.75 -4.82
CA ILE A 107 -19.25 33.34 -6.15
C ILE A 107 -20.00 32.04 -5.86
N GLY A 108 -21.25 31.81 -6.22
CA GLY A 108 -22.15 32.43 -7.17
C GLY A 108 -23.13 31.30 -7.47
N GLY A 109 -24.39 31.47 -7.09
CA GLY A 109 -25.42 30.45 -7.32
C GLY A 109 -25.62 30.23 -8.81
N MET A 110 -25.64 28.97 -9.22
CA MET A 110 -26.19 28.58 -10.51
C MET A 110 -27.29 27.53 -10.30
N SER A 111 -28.49 28.03 -10.54
CA SER A 111 -29.76 27.34 -10.71
C SER A 111 -29.68 26.39 -11.92
N LEU A 112 -30.13 25.15 -11.76
CA LEU A 112 -30.33 24.21 -12.87
C LEU A 112 -31.83 23.98 -13.12
N PRO A 113 -32.27 23.93 -14.38
CA PRO A 113 -33.67 23.85 -14.75
C PRO A 113 -34.24 22.44 -14.63
N LYS A 114 -35.46 22.38 -14.08
CA LYS A 114 -36.47 21.34 -14.32
C LYS A 114 -36.75 21.26 -15.82
N MET A 115 -36.64 20.09 -16.44
CA MET A 115 -37.40 19.74 -17.66
C MET A 115 -37.50 18.21 -17.87
N LEU A 116 -38.76 17.78 -18.07
CA LEU A 116 -39.26 16.71 -18.96
C LEU A 116 -38.88 15.25 -18.61
N SER A 117 -39.80 14.41 -18.13
CA SER A 117 -40.93 13.79 -18.85
C SER A 117 -40.49 12.97 -20.07
N GLY A 118 -40.58 11.65 -19.95
CA GLY A 118 -40.23 10.70 -21.01
C GLY A 118 -40.33 9.24 -20.56
N ARG A 119 -41.51 8.86 -20.04
CA ARG A 119 -41.91 7.46 -19.85
C ARG A 119 -42.07 6.83 -21.24
N ARG A 120 -41.11 5.98 -21.64
CA ARG A 120 -41.25 5.09 -22.79
C ARG A 120 -41.35 3.67 -22.24
N GLU A 121 -42.58 3.17 -22.26
CA GLU A 121 -42.89 1.74 -22.23
C GLU A 121 -42.22 1.11 -23.46
N GLU A 122 -41.28 0.21 -23.23
CA GLU A 122 -40.79 -0.71 -24.25
C GLU A 122 -41.37 -2.09 -23.93
N ASP A 123 -42.25 -2.50 -24.84
CA ASP A 123 -42.84 -3.82 -24.95
C ASP A 123 -41.78 -4.91 -24.81
N THR A 124 -42.04 -5.81 -23.86
CA THR A 124 -41.31 -7.06 -23.73
C THR A 124 -41.98 -8.09 -24.64
N PRO A 125 -41.35 -8.57 -25.73
CA PRO A 125 -41.83 -9.75 -26.41
C PRO A 125 -41.54 -10.97 -25.53
N SER A 126 -42.59 -11.59 -25.00
CA SER A 126 -42.59 -12.93 -24.43
C SER A 126 -41.99 -13.91 -25.44
N ALA A 127 -40.71 -14.25 -25.25
CA ALA A 127 -40.09 -15.41 -25.86
C ALA A 127 -40.10 -16.53 -24.82
N GLU A 128 -41.03 -17.48 -25.01
CA GLU A 128 -41.11 -18.73 -24.27
C GLU A 128 -39.81 -19.53 -24.48
N ALA A 129 -38.88 -19.41 -23.53
CA ALA A 129 -37.71 -20.27 -23.46
C ALA A 129 -38.12 -21.59 -22.77
N SER A 130 -38.01 -22.67 -23.53
CA SER A 130 -38.20 -24.03 -23.03
C SER A 130 -37.23 -24.34 -21.87
N PRO A 131 -37.67 -25.02 -20.80
CA PRO A 131 -36.86 -25.30 -19.62
C PRO A 131 -35.89 -26.46 -19.90
N GLY A 132 -34.71 -26.14 -20.41
CA GLY A 132 -33.66 -27.11 -20.70
C GLY A 132 -32.62 -27.19 -19.59
N LEU A 133 -32.79 -28.14 -18.66
CA LEU A 133 -31.81 -28.93 -17.86
C LEU A 133 -30.60 -28.26 -17.15
N VAL A 134 -30.18 -27.04 -17.49
CA VAL A 134 -29.04 -26.30 -16.89
C VAL A 134 -29.45 -25.60 -15.58
N ASP A 135 -30.76 -25.45 -15.36
CA ASP A 135 -31.34 -24.68 -14.25
C ASP A 135 -31.21 -25.39 -12.89
N VAL A 136 -31.20 -26.73 -12.89
CA VAL A 136 -31.12 -27.50 -11.64
C VAL A 136 -29.73 -27.37 -11.00
N HIS A 137 -28.65 -27.38 -11.80
CA HIS A 137 -27.30 -27.23 -11.25
C HIS A 137 -27.06 -25.82 -10.71
N MET A 138 -27.54 -24.80 -11.42
CA MET A 138 -27.45 -23.41 -10.97
C MET A 138 -28.29 -23.18 -9.70
N ALA A 139 -29.52 -23.70 -9.65
CA ALA A 139 -30.36 -23.66 -8.47
C ALA A 139 -29.72 -24.40 -7.29
N THR A 140 -29.06 -25.54 -7.54
CA THR A 140 -28.35 -26.30 -6.50
C THR A 140 -27.15 -25.51 -5.96
N LEU A 141 -26.37 -24.84 -6.82
CA LEU A 141 -25.26 -24.00 -6.41
C LEU A 141 -25.72 -22.77 -5.62
N ILE A 142 -26.83 -22.13 -6.03
CA ILE A 142 -27.44 -21.01 -5.30
C ILE A 142 -27.95 -21.47 -3.93
N GLN A 143 -28.60 -22.62 -3.86
CA GLN A 143 -29.13 -23.17 -2.62
C GLN A 143 -28.03 -23.62 -1.66
N GLN A 144 -26.91 -24.13 -2.20
CA GLN A 144 -25.73 -24.52 -1.43
C GLN A 144 -24.96 -23.29 -0.91
N ALA A 145 -24.86 -22.22 -1.72
CA ALA A 145 -24.31 -20.94 -1.31
C ALA A 145 -25.15 -20.29 -0.19
N MET A 146 -26.48 -20.29 -0.33
CA MET A 146 -27.38 -19.77 0.71
C MET A 146 -27.35 -20.61 2.00
N ALA A 147 -27.24 -21.94 1.90
CA ALA A 147 -27.07 -22.82 3.07
C ALA A 147 -25.74 -22.59 3.80
N SER A 148 -24.67 -22.23 3.08
CA SER A 148 -23.39 -21.84 3.69
C SER A 148 -23.38 -20.43 4.29
N ALA A 149 -24.17 -19.50 3.74
CA ALA A 149 -24.29 -18.12 4.25
C ALA A 149 -25.01 -18.06 5.62
N GLY A 150 -25.85 -19.04 5.94
CA GLY A 150 -26.65 -19.06 7.17
C GLY A 150 -25.93 -19.44 8.47
N ARG A 151 -24.64 -19.81 8.44
CA ARG A 151 -23.93 -20.32 9.65
C ARG A 151 -22.78 -19.48 10.18
N THR A 152 -22.35 -18.44 9.48
CA THR A 152 -21.28 -17.56 9.97
C THR A 152 -21.49 -16.13 9.48
N SER A 153 -22.58 -15.48 9.93
CA SER A 153 -22.65 -14.02 9.92
C SER A 153 -21.80 -13.47 11.07
N VAL A 154 -20.51 -13.77 11.07
CA VAL A 154 -19.57 -12.84 11.69
C VAL A 154 -19.66 -11.61 10.81
N PRO A 155 -19.93 -10.41 11.35
CA PRO A 155 -19.78 -9.19 10.58
C PRO A 155 -18.30 -9.07 10.23
N VAL A 156 -17.89 -9.70 9.13
CA VAL A 156 -16.63 -9.41 8.49
C VAL A 156 -16.81 -7.97 8.04
N HIS A 157 -16.29 -7.04 8.81
CA HIS A 157 -16.16 -5.65 8.41
C HIS A 157 -15.11 -5.66 7.30
N VAL A 158 -15.50 -6.16 6.12
CA VAL A 158 -14.69 -6.11 4.92
C VAL A 158 -14.56 -4.63 4.64
N ASP A 159 -13.33 -4.13 4.74
CA ASP A 159 -13.01 -2.76 4.35
C ASP A 159 -13.64 -2.52 2.95
N PRO A 160 -14.51 -1.51 2.80
CA PRO A 160 -15.19 -1.23 1.53
C PRO A 160 -14.20 -1.09 0.37
N ILE A 161 -12.96 -0.65 0.64
CA ILE A 161 -11.89 -0.56 -0.37
C ILE A 161 -11.50 -1.95 -0.87
N THR A 162 -11.33 -2.92 0.03
CA THR A 162 -11.00 -4.31 -0.33
C THR A 162 -12.12 -4.94 -1.17
N GLY A 163 -13.38 -4.69 -0.79
CA GLY A 163 -14.54 -5.11 -1.57
C GLY A 163 -14.53 -4.51 -2.98
N ALA A 164 -14.31 -3.20 -3.10
CA ALA A 164 -14.26 -2.50 -4.40
C ALA A 164 -13.09 -2.99 -5.28
N LEU A 165 -11.89 -3.15 -4.71
CA LEU A 165 -10.73 -3.66 -5.44
C LEU A 165 -10.95 -5.09 -5.96
N SER A 166 -11.71 -5.90 -5.23
CA SER A 166 -12.06 -7.26 -5.67
C SER A 166 -12.83 -7.27 -6.98
N LEU A 167 -13.65 -6.24 -7.22
CA LEU A 167 -14.49 -6.07 -8.41
C LEU A 167 -13.75 -5.46 -9.61
N CYS A 168 -12.54 -4.93 -9.43
CA CYS A 168 -11.75 -4.38 -10.54
C CYS A 168 -11.37 -5.49 -11.53
N THR A 169 -11.83 -5.36 -12.78
CA THR A 169 -11.52 -6.30 -13.87
C THR A 169 -10.61 -5.68 -14.92
N VAL A 170 -10.58 -4.36 -15.00
CA VAL A 170 -9.80 -3.59 -15.97
C VAL A 170 -8.86 -2.62 -15.23
N PRO A 171 -7.66 -2.30 -15.78
CA PRO A 171 -6.75 -1.29 -15.22
C PRO A 171 -7.41 0.04 -14.85
N LYS A 172 -8.36 0.48 -15.68
CA LYS A 172 -9.12 1.71 -15.50
C LYS A 172 -9.88 1.75 -14.18
N ASP A 173 -10.54 0.65 -13.80
CA ASP A 173 -11.30 0.55 -12.55
C ASP A 173 -10.40 0.79 -11.33
N LEU A 174 -9.19 0.23 -11.36
CA LEU A 174 -8.21 0.40 -10.29
C LEU A 174 -7.74 1.87 -10.19
N MET A 175 -7.53 2.53 -11.33
CA MET A 175 -7.16 3.95 -11.36
C MET A 175 -8.30 4.87 -10.90
N GLU A 176 -9.56 4.54 -11.20
CA GLU A 176 -10.72 5.26 -10.67
C GLU A 176 -10.80 5.15 -9.15
N LEU A 177 -10.60 3.96 -8.58
CA LEU A 177 -10.52 3.79 -7.13
C LEU A 177 -9.33 4.55 -6.53
N LEU A 178 -8.19 4.61 -7.21
CA LEU A 178 -7.00 5.31 -6.71
C LEU A 178 -7.27 6.83 -6.65
N ARG A 179 -7.95 7.37 -7.66
CA ARG A 179 -8.41 8.76 -7.69
C ARG A 179 -9.40 9.03 -6.56
N ALA A 180 -10.38 8.14 -6.35
CA ALA A 180 -11.35 8.28 -5.27
C ALA A 180 -10.69 8.26 -3.88
N LEU A 181 -9.75 7.33 -3.65
CA LEU A 181 -8.95 7.26 -2.43
C LEU A 181 -8.17 8.58 -2.20
N TRP A 182 -7.57 9.12 -3.26
CA TRP A 182 -6.86 10.38 -3.16
C TRP A 182 -7.79 11.55 -2.83
N THR A 183 -8.94 11.67 -3.51
CA THR A 183 -9.93 12.72 -3.21
C THR A 183 -10.42 12.66 -1.77
N GLN A 184 -10.62 11.45 -1.22
CA GLN A 184 -11.03 11.25 0.17
C GLN A 184 -9.94 11.61 1.19
N SER A 185 -8.68 11.48 0.82
CA SER A 185 -7.55 11.79 1.73
C SER A 185 -7.32 13.28 1.97
N GLU A 186 -7.96 14.16 1.18
CA GLU A 186 -7.79 15.63 1.21
C GLU A 186 -6.31 16.10 1.07
N VAL A 187 -5.43 15.24 0.58
CA VAL A 187 -4.00 15.54 0.46
C VAL A 187 -3.73 16.38 -0.80
N SER A 188 -3.23 17.60 -0.61
CA SER A 188 -2.77 18.43 -1.73
C SER A 188 -1.65 17.75 -2.52
N LEU A 189 -1.56 18.05 -3.82
CA LEU A 189 -0.54 17.43 -4.68
C LEU A 189 0.91 17.72 -4.22
N ARG A 190 1.15 18.88 -3.58
CA ARG A 190 2.46 19.23 -3.00
C ARG A 190 2.79 18.38 -1.77
N GLU A 191 1.81 18.17 -0.91
CA GLU A 191 1.94 17.30 0.26
C GLU A 191 2.15 15.84 -0.17
N MET A 192 1.46 15.39 -1.22
CA MET A 192 1.64 14.06 -1.80
C MET A 192 3.09 13.84 -2.26
N GLU A 193 3.65 14.79 -3.02
CA GLU A 193 5.06 14.73 -3.44
C GLU A 193 6.00 14.61 -2.23
N GLN A 194 5.75 15.39 -1.17
CA GLN A 194 6.55 15.34 0.05
C GLN A 194 6.42 14.00 0.79
N ARG A 195 5.24 13.38 0.80
CA ARG A 195 5.01 12.06 1.43
C ARG A 195 5.63 10.93 0.63
N VAL A 196 5.52 10.96 -0.70
CA VAL A 196 6.13 9.95 -1.59
C VAL A 196 7.65 9.92 -1.44
N ARG A 197 8.29 11.07 -1.20
CA ARG A 197 9.74 11.13 -0.90
C ARG A 197 10.15 10.36 0.35
N ARG A 198 9.23 10.10 1.31
CA ARG A 198 9.52 9.26 2.49
C ARG A 198 9.71 7.79 2.13
N PHE A 199 9.23 7.37 0.97
CA PHE A 199 9.40 6.03 0.40
C PHE A 199 10.61 5.97 -0.56
N ASP A 200 11.55 6.91 -0.46
CA ASP A 200 12.76 6.99 -1.30
C ASP A 200 12.49 7.14 -2.81
N LEU A 201 11.31 7.67 -3.15
CA LEU A 201 10.88 7.87 -4.53
C LEU A 201 10.76 9.35 -4.86
N ILE A 202 11.49 9.79 -5.88
CA ILE A 202 11.48 11.18 -6.36
C ILE A 202 10.58 11.25 -7.58
N ILE A 203 9.31 11.61 -7.37
CA ILE A 203 8.36 11.85 -8.46
C ILE A 203 8.04 13.34 -8.51
N SER A 204 8.14 13.94 -9.70
CA SER A 204 7.73 15.33 -9.89
C SER A 204 6.21 15.49 -9.81
N ARG A 205 5.74 16.67 -9.41
CA ARG A 205 4.31 17.04 -9.41
C ARG A 205 3.60 16.75 -10.75
N SER A 206 4.23 17.08 -11.87
CA SER A 206 3.66 16.86 -13.21
C SER A 206 3.56 15.37 -13.54
N SER A 207 4.57 14.57 -13.16
CA SER A 207 4.55 13.11 -13.31
C SER A 207 3.44 12.46 -12.48
N LEU A 208 3.25 12.87 -11.22
CA LEU A 208 2.13 12.38 -10.40
C LEU A 208 0.79 12.68 -11.06
N HIS A 209 0.60 13.92 -11.51
CA HIS A 209 -0.64 14.31 -12.21
C HIS A 209 -0.84 13.50 -13.50
N LYS A 210 0.23 13.22 -14.25
CA LYS A 210 0.18 12.42 -15.47
C LYS A 210 -0.24 10.99 -15.16
N ILE A 211 0.43 10.33 -14.22
CA ILE A 211 0.15 8.96 -13.78
C ILE A 211 -1.29 8.82 -13.31
N LEU A 212 -1.78 9.81 -12.55
CA LEU A 212 -3.14 9.77 -12.01
C LEU A 212 -4.21 10.00 -13.08
N ASN A 213 -3.92 10.72 -14.17
CA ASN A 213 -4.89 10.94 -15.26
C ASN A 213 -4.82 9.90 -16.38
N GLU A 214 -3.75 9.11 -16.45
CA GLU A 214 -3.68 8.02 -17.41
C GLU A 214 -4.45 6.78 -16.91
N ASP A 215 -4.92 5.96 -17.87
CA ASP A 215 -5.71 4.75 -17.58
C ASP A 215 -4.84 3.47 -17.57
N HIS A 216 -3.51 3.62 -17.52
CA HIS A 216 -2.58 2.49 -17.45
C HIS A 216 -2.19 2.18 -16.00
N LEU A 217 -1.82 0.92 -15.72
CA LEU A 217 -1.38 0.53 -14.38
C LEU A 217 -0.03 1.19 -14.03
N PRO A 218 0.07 1.92 -12.91
CA PRO A 218 1.33 2.50 -12.47
C PRO A 218 2.35 1.41 -12.12
N PRO A 219 3.65 1.74 -12.08
CA PRO A 219 4.67 0.84 -11.52
C PRO A 219 4.36 0.45 -10.07
N VAL A 220 4.81 -0.75 -9.65
CA VAL A 220 4.58 -1.30 -8.30
C VAL A 220 5.02 -0.31 -7.21
N ASP A 221 6.25 0.21 -7.33
CA ASP A 221 6.84 1.09 -6.32
C ASP A 221 6.08 2.42 -6.22
N VAL A 222 5.63 2.94 -7.37
CA VAL A 222 4.86 4.18 -7.44
C VAL A 222 3.48 3.99 -6.79
N LEU A 223 2.80 2.88 -7.09
CA LEU A 223 1.51 2.58 -6.50
C LEU A 223 1.61 2.43 -4.98
N ALA A 224 2.60 1.67 -4.50
CA ALA A 224 2.85 1.48 -3.08
C ALA A 224 3.12 2.81 -2.36
N ALA A 225 3.92 3.69 -2.96
CA ALA A 225 4.22 4.99 -2.38
C ALA A 225 2.99 5.91 -2.34
N ILE A 226 2.14 5.92 -3.38
CA ILE A 226 0.91 6.72 -3.41
C ILE A 226 -0.10 6.20 -2.38
N VAL A 227 -0.37 4.90 -2.36
CA VAL A 227 -1.31 4.28 -1.41
C VAL A 227 -0.82 4.45 0.03
N GLY A 228 0.48 4.27 0.27
CA GLY A 228 1.11 4.49 1.57
C GLY A 228 1.03 5.95 2.03
N ALA A 229 1.16 6.91 1.10
CA ALA A 229 1.00 8.32 1.40
C ALA A 229 -0.46 8.73 1.72
N CYS A 230 -1.45 8.01 1.17
CA CYS A 230 -2.88 8.24 1.41
C CYS A 230 -3.39 7.57 2.70
N SER A 231 -3.04 6.30 2.94
CA SER A 231 -3.75 5.44 3.90
C SER A 231 -2.97 5.09 5.18
N ASN A 232 -1.67 5.44 5.26
CA ASN A 232 -0.77 5.15 6.39
C ASN A 232 -0.74 3.67 6.88
N THR A 233 -1.42 2.75 6.21
CA THR A 233 -1.62 1.36 6.65
C THR A 233 -0.98 0.41 5.66
N GLN A 234 -0.04 -0.42 6.14
CA GLN A 234 0.70 -1.34 5.29
C GLN A 234 -0.22 -2.39 4.65
N ASP A 235 -1.22 -2.88 5.38
CA ASP A 235 -2.17 -3.89 4.90
C ASP A 235 -2.91 -3.42 3.64
N HIS A 236 -3.22 -2.11 3.55
CA HIS A 236 -3.85 -1.56 2.36
C HIS A 236 -2.90 -1.61 1.17
N ILE A 237 -1.62 -1.29 1.35
CA ILE A 237 -0.63 -1.34 0.28
C ILE A 237 -0.58 -2.74 -0.33
N ASP A 238 -0.54 -3.78 0.49
CA ASP A 238 -0.41 -5.16 0.01
C ASP A 238 -1.65 -5.61 -0.77
N VAL A 239 -2.86 -5.23 -0.33
CA VAL A 239 -4.10 -5.49 -1.06
C VAL A 239 -4.09 -4.80 -2.43
N TRP A 240 -3.71 -3.52 -2.48
CA TRP A 240 -3.59 -2.77 -3.73
C TRP A 240 -2.58 -3.40 -4.70
N LEU A 241 -1.42 -3.82 -4.20
CA LEU A 241 -0.39 -4.48 -5.00
C LEU A 241 -0.85 -5.85 -5.52
N TYR A 242 -1.58 -6.61 -4.71
CA TYR A 242 -2.19 -7.88 -5.13
C TYR A 242 -3.16 -7.69 -6.31
N HIS A 243 -4.06 -6.71 -6.22
CA HIS A 243 -5.03 -6.45 -7.30
C HIS A 243 -4.35 -5.93 -8.57
N ARG A 244 -3.32 -5.08 -8.44
CA ARG A 244 -2.48 -4.67 -9.56
C ARG A 244 -1.87 -5.89 -10.27
N ALA A 245 -1.25 -6.80 -9.52
CA ALA A 245 -0.62 -8.00 -10.09
C ALA A 245 -1.66 -8.91 -10.79
N ARG A 246 -2.86 -9.05 -10.21
CA ARG A 246 -3.97 -9.80 -10.81
C ARG A 246 -4.35 -9.25 -12.19
N LEU A 247 -4.47 -7.92 -12.32
CA LEU A 247 -4.79 -7.26 -13.59
C LEU A 247 -3.66 -7.40 -14.61
N GLU A 248 -2.40 -7.27 -14.19
CA GLU A 248 -1.24 -7.45 -15.06
C GLU A 248 -1.17 -8.88 -15.63
N ILE A 249 -1.43 -9.90 -14.80
CA ILE A 249 -1.51 -11.29 -15.25
C ILE A 249 -2.66 -11.49 -16.26
N ALA A 250 -3.82 -10.87 -16.01
CA ALA A 250 -4.94 -10.91 -16.94
C ALA A 250 -4.57 -10.30 -18.31
N GLU A 251 -3.92 -9.13 -18.33
CA GLU A 251 -3.46 -8.52 -19.58
C GLU A 251 -2.47 -9.39 -20.34
N VAL A 252 -1.49 -9.98 -19.66
CA VAL A 252 -0.50 -10.88 -20.30
C VAL A 252 -1.20 -12.07 -20.95
N ARG A 253 -2.19 -12.68 -20.26
CA ARG A 253 -3.00 -13.77 -20.82
C ARG A 253 -3.79 -13.32 -22.06
N HIS A 254 -4.43 -12.16 -22.01
CA HIS A 254 -5.17 -11.62 -23.17
C HIS A 254 -4.24 -11.38 -24.37
N ARG A 255 -3.04 -10.84 -24.16
CA ARG A 255 -2.05 -10.65 -25.24
C ARG A 255 -1.60 -11.99 -25.85
N GLN A 256 -1.44 -13.04 -25.06
CA GLN A 256 -1.08 -14.38 -25.56
C GLN A 256 -2.22 -15.05 -26.34
N SER A 257 -3.47 -14.91 -25.90
CA SER A 257 -4.62 -15.48 -26.61
C SER A 257 -4.86 -14.82 -27.97
N THR A 258 -4.60 -13.52 -28.10
CA THR A 258 -4.76 -12.78 -29.36
C THR A 258 -3.66 -13.07 -30.39
N THR A 259 -2.45 -13.45 -29.97
CA THR A 259 -1.38 -13.85 -30.89
C THR A 259 -1.55 -15.29 -31.38
N ALA A 260 -2.02 -16.20 -30.51
CA ALA A 260 -2.25 -17.60 -30.87
C ALA A 260 -3.32 -17.77 -31.96
N THR A 261 -4.38 -16.96 -31.93
CA THR A 261 -5.48 -17.03 -32.90
C THR A 261 -5.13 -16.44 -34.27
N LYS A 262 -4.14 -15.54 -34.38
CA LYS A 262 -3.64 -15.03 -35.67
C LYS A 262 -2.66 -15.97 -36.39
N SER A 263 -2.22 -17.05 -35.74
CA SER A 263 -1.17 -17.94 -36.25
C SER A 263 -1.67 -19.09 -37.14
N VAL A 264 -2.98 -19.30 -37.28
CA VAL A 264 -3.51 -20.52 -37.94
C VAL A 264 -3.76 -20.37 -39.45
N ASP A 265 -3.84 -19.14 -39.99
CA ASP A 265 -4.26 -18.92 -41.39
C ASP A 265 -3.21 -18.26 -42.32
N SER A 266 -1.92 -18.27 -41.99
CA SER A 266 -0.92 -17.71 -42.93
C SER A 266 0.44 -18.40 -42.93
N PRO A 267 0.63 -19.41 -43.81
CA PRO A 267 1.96 -19.92 -44.11
C PRO A 267 2.65 -18.98 -45.10
N GLY A 268 3.36 -17.97 -44.60
CA GLY A 268 4.32 -17.24 -45.44
C GLY A 268 4.46 -15.75 -45.15
N ASN A 269 4.97 -15.36 -43.98
CA ASN A 269 5.99 -14.31 -43.96
C ASN A 269 6.71 -14.24 -42.61
N ALA A 270 8.00 -14.53 -42.62
CA ALA A 270 8.88 -14.31 -41.49
C ALA A 270 9.18 -12.81 -41.37
N VAL A 271 8.60 -12.10 -40.41
CA VAL A 271 9.04 -10.74 -40.09
C VAL A 271 9.03 -10.47 -38.58
N ALA A 272 10.26 -10.28 -38.09
CA ALA A 272 10.72 -9.43 -36.99
C ALA A 272 10.02 -9.55 -35.62
N LEU A 273 10.70 -10.26 -34.72
CA LEU A 273 10.63 -10.08 -33.27
C LEU A 273 11.00 -8.64 -32.89
N THR A 274 10.01 -7.76 -32.78
CA THR A 274 10.18 -6.49 -32.07
C THR A 274 10.21 -6.76 -30.57
N ARG A 275 11.42 -6.70 -30.01
CA ARG A 275 11.68 -6.52 -28.58
C ARG A 275 10.79 -5.40 -28.04
N ILE A 276 9.91 -5.73 -27.10
CA ILE A 276 9.40 -4.74 -26.15
C ILE A 276 10.08 -5.02 -24.81
N SER A 277 11.15 -4.26 -24.60
CA SER A 277 11.85 -4.12 -23.34
C SER A 277 11.09 -3.11 -22.48
N TYR A 278 10.46 -3.57 -21.39
CA TYR A 278 10.28 -2.75 -20.21
C TYR A 278 11.07 -3.40 -19.08
N GLY A 279 12.15 -2.74 -18.69
CA GLY A 279 13.00 -3.17 -17.60
C GLY A 279 12.22 -3.15 -16.29
N THR A 280 12.30 -4.27 -15.57
CA THR A 280 12.45 -4.38 -14.09
C THR A 280 12.42 -5.87 -13.74
N GLY A 281 13.49 -6.59 -14.11
CA GLY A 281 13.66 -8.02 -13.82
C GLY A 281 13.80 -8.38 -12.33
N ARG A 282 13.53 -7.46 -11.41
CA ARG A 282 13.55 -7.71 -9.96
C ARG A 282 12.17 -8.03 -9.38
N SER A 283 11.09 -7.46 -9.93
CA SER A 283 9.75 -7.65 -9.36
C SER A 283 9.21 -9.07 -9.59
N LEU A 284 9.59 -9.71 -10.69
CA LEU A 284 9.18 -11.08 -11.01
C LEU A 284 9.92 -12.13 -10.15
N GLN A 285 11.15 -11.85 -9.71
CA GLN A 285 11.88 -12.75 -8.81
C GLN A 285 11.32 -12.74 -7.38
N ILE A 286 10.91 -11.57 -6.87
CA ILE A 286 10.30 -11.48 -5.53
C ILE A 286 8.93 -12.19 -5.50
N LEU A 287 8.13 -12.05 -6.57
CA LEU A 287 6.82 -12.69 -6.66
C LEU A 287 6.92 -14.21 -6.82
N MET A 288 7.92 -14.72 -7.54
CA MET A 288 8.21 -16.17 -7.65
C MET A 288 8.77 -16.76 -6.35
N ALA A 289 9.56 -16.00 -5.58
CA ALA A 289 10.05 -16.43 -4.27
C ALA A 289 8.92 -16.53 -3.23
N ALA A 290 8.01 -15.55 -3.20
CA ALA A 290 6.85 -15.57 -2.30
C ALA A 290 5.89 -16.73 -2.61
N CYS A 291 5.66 -17.03 -3.90
CA CYS A 291 4.80 -18.15 -4.30
C CYS A 291 5.42 -19.52 -3.94
N SER A 292 6.74 -19.65 -4.05
CA SER A 292 7.46 -20.88 -3.65
C SER A 292 7.45 -21.12 -2.15
N LEU A 293 7.52 -20.04 -1.34
CA LEU A 293 7.47 -20.15 0.12
C LEU A 293 6.07 -20.55 0.62
N MET A 294 5.03 -20.02 -0.02
CA MET A 294 3.64 -20.41 0.28
C MET A 294 3.37 -21.87 -0.08
N ALA A 295 3.87 -22.36 -1.22
CA ALA A 295 3.74 -23.78 -1.59
C ALA A 295 4.46 -24.74 -0.61
N ALA A 296 5.54 -24.29 0.03
CA ALA A 296 6.28 -25.09 1.01
C ALA A 296 5.63 -25.10 2.42
N LEU A 297 4.87 -24.06 2.78
CA LEU A 297 4.21 -23.95 4.08
C LEU A 297 2.89 -24.74 4.17
N VAL A 298 2.17 -24.90 3.05
CA VAL A 298 0.91 -25.67 2.98
C VAL A 298 1.05 -27.13 3.50
N PRO A 299 2.06 -27.92 3.10
CA PRO A 299 2.19 -29.29 3.62
C PRO A 299 2.66 -29.35 5.08
N LEU A 300 3.29 -28.29 5.61
CA LEU A 300 3.72 -28.23 7.01
C LEU A 300 2.53 -27.96 7.94
N LEU A 301 1.59 -27.10 7.51
CA LEU A 301 0.35 -26.80 8.24
C LEU A 301 -0.67 -27.94 8.19
N MET A 302 -0.59 -28.85 7.22
CA MET A 302 -1.42 -30.06 7.19
C MET A 302 -0.89 -31.22 8.04
N ARG A 303 0.28 -31.07 8.67
CA ARG A 303 0.87 -32.10 9.56
C ARG A 303 0.82 -31.74 11.05
N LEU A 304 0.26 -30.58 11.39
CA LEU A 304 -0.05 -30.14 12.75
C LEU A 304 -1.54 -30.33 13.02
#